data_AF-A0A2S4UZS9-F1
#
_entry.id   AF-A0A2S4UZS9-F1
#
_cell.length_a   1.000
_cell.length_b   1.000
_cell.length_c   1.000
_cell.angle_alpha   90.00
_cell.angle_beta   90.00
_cell.angle_gamma   90.00
#
_symmetry.space_group_name_H-M   'P 1'
#
loop_
_entity.id
_entity.type
_entity.pdbx_description
1 polymer ?
#
loop_
_entity_poly.entity_id
_entity_poly.type
_entity_poly.pdbx_seq_one_letter_code
_entity_poly.pdbx_strand_id
1 'polypeptide(L)'
;MSLWKVSKRQTESDHNPLSFVALQVLDTVVLTGLVQKFGESRLEEFIEGYRTRSINTIRAMEELLGDLERLAAEAKYLRGWAARLGATRVHALCTQIMVQSRSNPLNHEQDQIGAKVMLLYRQNARANQLLQQVLASRRGQ
;
A
#
# COMPACT_ATOMS: atom_id res chain seq x y z
N MET A 1 -51.81 -36.30 9.75
CA MET A 1 -51.95 -35.17 8.80
C MET A 1 -50.76 -34.25 8.98
N SER A 2 -49.83 -34.29 8.00
CA SER A 2 -49.15 -33.16 7.32
C SER A 2 -49.38 -31.76 7.93
N LEU A 3 -48.44 -30.81 8.09
CA LEU A 3 -47.38 -30.29 7.20
C LEU A 3 -46.89 -28.99 7.93
N TRP A 4 -45.63 -28.73 8.29
CA TRP A 4 -44.67 -27.89 7.54
C TRP A 4 -43.29 -27.81 8.21
N LYS A 5 -42.25 -27.94 7.37
CA LYS A 5 -40.88 -27.50 7.58
C LYS A 5 -40.82 -25.97 7.66
N VAL A 6 -39.99 -25.41 8.55
CA VAL A 6 -39.25 -24.18 8.24
C VAL A 6 -37.79 -24.37 8.63
N SER A 7 -37.00 -24.53 7.58
CA SER A 7 -35.55 -24.55 7.55
C SER A 7 -35.00 -23.18 7.94
N LYS A 8 -34.27 -23.08 9.06
CA LYS A 8 -33.34 -21.97 9.30
C LYS A 8 -32.06 -22.25 8.51
N ARG A 9 -32.06 -21.86 7.24
CA ARG A 9 -30.84 -21.55 6.48
C ARG A 9 -30.83 -20.05 6.22
N GLN A 10 -29.63 -19.50 6.04
CA GLN A 10 -29.26 -18.11 5.75
C GLN A 10 -29.03 -17.24 6.99
N THR A 11 -27.86 -16.67 7.23
CA THR A 11 -26.60 -16.60 6.46
C THR A 11 -25.47 -16.38 7.46
N GLU A 12 -24.55 -17.34 7.55
CA GLU A 12 -23.18 -17.06 7.98
C GLU A 12 -22.65 -15.98 7.03
N SER A 13 -22.54 -14.76 7.53
CA SER A 13 -21.80 -13.73 6.84
C SER A 13 -20.33 -14.11 6.96
N ASP A 14 -19.81 -14.67 5.87
CA ASP A 14 -18.39 -14.89 5.60
C ASP A 14 -17.67 -13.53 5.52
N HIS A 15 -17.69 -12.77 6.62
CA HIS A 15 -16.89 -11.57 6.79
C HIS A 15 -15.47 -12.01 7.06
N ASN A 16 -14.76 -12.36 6.00
CA ASN A 16 -13.31 -12.58 6.06
C ASN A 16 -12.66 -11.26 6.53
N PRO A 17 -12.13 -11.19 7.76
CA PRO A 17 -11.56 -9.95 8.30
C PRO A 17 -10.31 -9.51 7.53
N LEU A 18 -9.74 -10.38 6.69
CA LEU A 18 -8.65 -10.02 5.79
C LEU A 18 -9.11 -9.09 4.65
N SER A 19 -10.39 -9.14 4.23
CA SER A 19 -10.93 -8.29 3.16
C SER A 19 -10.96 -6.80 3.56
N PHE A 20 -11.35 -6.50 4.80
CA PHE A 20 -11.43 -5.13 5.30
C PHE A 20 -10.04 -4.50 5.53
N VAL A 21 -9.07 -5.30 6.01
CA VAL A 21 -7.70 -4.80 6.24
C VAL A 21 -6.92 -4.69 4.93
N ALA A 22 -7.21 -5.52 3.91
CA ALA A 22 -6.63 -5.38 2.57
C ALA A 22 -7.09 -4.08 1.87
N LEU A 23 -8.36 -3.71 2.05
CA LEU A 23 -8.94 -2.45 1.52
C LEU A 23 -8.24 -1.18 2.05
N GLN A 24 -7.56 -1.25 3.21
CA GLN A 24 -6.82 -0.10 3.74
C GLN A 24 -5.40 0.04 3.18
N VAL A 25 -4.85 -1.01 2.57
CA VAL A 25 -3.46 -1.02 2.09
C VAL A 25 -3.39 -0.69 0.60
N LEU A 26 -4.37 -1.19 -0.17
CA LEU A 26 -4.40 -1.10 -1.62
C LEU A 26 -5.80 -0.72 -2.12
N ASP A 27 -5.88 0.30 -2.95
CA ASP A 27 -7.06 0.70 -3.71
C ASP A 27 -7.10 -0.06 -5.04
N THR A 28 -7.97 -1.05 -5.09
CA THR A 28 -8.16 -1.92 -6.26
C THR A 28 -8.91 -1.23 -7.41
N VAL A 29 -9.58 -0.10 -7.16
CA VAL A 29 -10.23 0.70 -8.20
C VAL A 29 -9.18 1.36 -9.08
N VAL A 30 -8.11 1.90 -8.48
CA VAL A 30 -6.96 2.46 -9.21
C VAL A 30 -6.34 1.41 -10.13
N LEU A 31 -6.13 0.19 -9.63
CA LEU A 31 -5.56 -0.90 -10.41
C LEU A 31 -6.47 -1.33 -11.56
N THR A 32 -7.77 -1.40 -11.32
CA THR A 32 -8.76 -1.71 -12.38
C THR A 32 -8.74 -0.65 -13.47
N GLY A 33 -8.67 0.64 -13.09
CA GLY A 33 -8.54 1.74 -14.05
C GLY A 33 -7.23 1.69 -14.86
N LEU A 34 -6.11 1.27 -14.25
CA LEU A 34 -4.86 1.06 -14.97
C LEU A 34 -4.97 -0.06 -16.01
N VAL A 35 -5.56 -1.20 -15.65
CA VAL A 35 -5.76 -2.31 -16.58
C VAL A 35 -6.64 -1.87 -17.75
N GLN A 36 -7.76 -1.20 -17.48
CA GLN A 36 -8.66 -0.71 -18.52
C GLN A 36 -7.98 0.27 -19.48
N LYS A 37 -7.09 1.12 -18.97
CA LYS A 37 -6.42 2.17 -19.75
C LYS A 37 -5.19 1.67 -20.52
N PHE A 38 -4.44 0.73 -19.95
CA PHE A 38 -3.10 0.39 -20.41
C PHE A 38 -2.88 -1.09 -20.73
N GLY A 39 -3.85 -1.96 -20.38
CA GLY A 39 -3.73 -3.40 -20.50
C GLY A 39 -2.98 -4.05 -19.33
N GLU A 40 -3.08 -5.37 -19.24
CA GLU A 40 -2.52 -6.16 -18.13
C GLU A 40 -0.99 -6.22 -18.15
N SER A 41 -0.38 -6.37 -19.32
CA SER A 41 1.09 -6.40 -19.44
C SER A 41 1.73 -5.12 -18.89
N ARG A 42 1.08 -3.98 -19.13
CA ARG A 42 1.57 -2.68 -18.65
C ARG A 42 1.33 -2.48 -17.16
N LEU A 43 0.27 -3.06 -16.60
CA LEU A 43 0.08 -3.12 -15.15
C LEU A 43 1.22 -3.90 -14.49
N GLU A 44 1.61 -5.04 -15.07
CA GLU A 44 2.73 -5.84 -14.56
C GLU A 44 4.04 -5.06 -14.53
N GLU A 45 4.37 -4.35 -15.61
CA GLU A 45 5.53 -3.45 -15.65
C GLU A 45 5.48 -2.37 -14.57
N PHE A 46 4.29 -1.77 -14.33
CA PHE A 46 4.12 -0.79 -13.26
C PHE A 46 4.34 -1.40 -11.88
N ILE A 47 3.82 -2.60 -11.63
CA ILE A 47 3.95 -3.28 -10.34
C ILE A 47 5.40 -3.67 -10.06
N GLU A 48 6.09 -4.28 -11.01
CA GLU A 48 7.49 -4.67 -10.83
C GLU A 48 8.40 -3.42 -10.72
N GLY A 49 8.10 -2.40 -11.52
CA GLY A 49 8.76 -1.11 -11.43
C GLY A 49 8.56 -0.41 -10.08
N TYR A 50 7.38 -0.51 -9.47
CA TYR A 50 7.13 0.00 -8.14
C TYR A 50 7.84 -0.81 -7.06
N ARG A 51 7.82 -2.13 -7.16
CA ARG A 51 8.44 -3.03 -6.20
C ARG A 51 9.93 -2.72 -6.03
N THR A 52 10.65 -2.67 -7.13
CA THR A 52 12.10 -2.37 -7.11
C THR A 52 12.37 -0.98 -6.55
N ARG A 53 11.64 0.05 -7.02
CA ARG A 53 11.84 1.44 -6.58
C ARG A 53 11.49 1.64 -5.12
N SER A 54 10.37 1.09 -4.67
CA SER A 54 9.90 1.25 -3.29
C SER A 54 10.85 0.65 -2.27
N ILE A 55 11.43 -0.52 -2.55
CA ILE A 55 12.43 -1.14 -1.67
C ILE A 55 13.68 -0.28 -1.57
N ASN A 56 14.21 0.17 -2.71
CA ASN A 56 15.43 0.98 -2.74
C ASN A 56 15.22 2.35 -2.09
N THR A 57 14.10 3.02 -2.37
CA THR A 57 13.76 4.29 -1.76
C THR A 57 13.57 4.17 -0.25
N ILE A 58 12.90 3.14 0.26
CA ILE A 58 12.72 2.99 1.72
C ILE A 58 14.06 2.77 2.42
N ARG A 59 14.98 1.98 1.83
CA ARG A 59 16.34 1.83 2.36
C ARG A 59 17.09 3.17 2.39
N ALA A 60 17.01 3.94 1.32
CA ALA A 60 17.60 5.28 1.30
C ALA A 60 16.97 6.18 2.38
N MET A 61 15.66 6.10 2.60
CA MET A 61 14.98 6.85 3.67
C MET A 61 15.45 6.45 5.08
N GLU A 62 15.79 5.18 5.32
CA GLU A 62 16.36 4.71 6.59
C GLU A 62 17.75 5.33 6.84
N GLU A 63 18.57 5.45 5.80
CA GLU A 63 19.90 6.06 5.86
C GLU A 63 19.85 7.59 6.00
N LEU A 64 18.76 8.22 5.52
CA LEU A 64 18.57 9.68 5.50
C LEU A 64 17.86 10.23 6.75
N LEU A 65 17.72 9.46 7.82
CA LEU A 65 17.09 9.97 9.06
C LEU A 65 17.82 11.17 9.67
N GLY A 66 19.10 11.38 9.34
CA GLY A 66 19.88 12.57 9.71
C GLY A 66 19.83 13.73 8.70
N ASP A 67 19.30 13.52 7.50
CA ASP A 67 19.17 14.52 6.43
C ASP A 67 17.70 14.62 6.01
N LEU A 68 16.97 15.47 6.72
CA LEU A 68 15.52 15.57 6.60
C LEU A 68 15.07 16.16 5.26
N GLU A 69 15.88 17.00 4.62
CA GLU A 69 15.55 17.56 3.32
C GLU A 69 15.54 16.46 2.25
N ARG A 70 16.60 15.64 2.23
CA ARG A 70 16.69 14.49 1.33
C ARG A 70 15.64 13.43 1.66
N LEU A 71 15.39 13.17 2.95
CA LEU A 71 14.33 12.27 3.39
C LEU A 71 12.95 12.70 2.85
N ALA A 72 12.64 14.00 2.89
CA ALA A 72 11.40 14.53 2.34
C ALA A 72 11.32 14.36 0.82
N ALA A 73 12.43 14.48 0.11
CA ALA A 73 12.50 14.26 -1.34
C ALA A 73 12.23 12.80 -1.71
N GLU A 74 12.86 11.86 -1.02
CA GLU A 74 12.63 10.42 -1.19
C GLU A 74 11.20 10.01 -0.84
N ALA A 75 10.66 10.54 0.26
CA ALA A 75 9.26 10.33 0.63
C ALA A 75 8.31 10.85 -0.46
N LYS A 76 8.57 12.03 -1.03
CA LYS A 76 7.78 12.59 -2.13
C LYS A 76 7.85 11.72 -3.38
N TYR A 77 9.03 11.18 -3.71
CA TYR A 77 9.24 10.29 -4.85
C TYR A 77 8.42 9.01 -4.71
N LEU A 78 8.55 8.31 -3.58
CA LEU A 78 7.79 7.09 -3.32
C LEU A 78 6.28 7.34 -3.23
N ARG A 79 5.86 8.48 -2.65
CA ARG A 79 4.45 8.89 -2.59
C ARG A 79 3.78 8.90 -3.97
N GLY A 80 4.48 9.41 -4.99
CA GLY A 80 3.96 9.49 -6.35
C GLY A 80 3.77 8.11 -6.97
N TRP A 81 4.73 7.21 -6.74
CA TRP A 81 4.64 5.81 -7.17
C TRP A 81 3.52 5.05 -6.45
N ALA A 82 3.40 5.24 -5.13
CA ALA A 82 2.34 4.63 -4.33
C ALA A 82 0.95 5.10 -4.79
N ALA A 83 0.78 6.39 -5.10
CA ALA A 83 -0.49 6.92 -5.62
C ALA A 83 -0.89 6.27 -6.94
N ARG A 84 0.07 6.07 -7.86
CA ARG A 84 -0.19 5.48 -9.18
C ARG A 84 -0.73 4.06 -9.10
N LEU A 85 -0.33 3.28 -8.10
CA LEU A 85 -0.77 1.90 -7.90
C LEU A 85 -1.84 1.75 -6.82
N GLY A 86 -2.37 2.85 -6.29
CA GLY A 86 -3.34 2.79 -5.20
C GLY A 86 -2.76 2.19 -3.92
N ALA A 87 -1.44 2.23 -3.68
CA ALA A 87 -0.85 1.78 -2.42
C ALA A 87 -1.13 2.81 -1.30
N THR A 88 -2.39 2.91 -0.88
CA THR A 88 -2.97 3.99 -0.07
C THR A 88 -2.24 4.20 1.24
N ARG A 89 -1.86 3.11 1.92
CA ARG A 89 -1.16 3.22 3.20
C ARG A 89 0.28 3.72 3.05
N VAL A 90 0.97 3.27 2.02
CA VAL A 90 2.33 3.73 1.67
C VAL A 90 2.28 5.21 1.31
N HIS A 91 1.30 5.61 0.48
CA HIS A 91 1.08 7.00 0.11
C HIS A 91 0.86 7.91 1.34
N ALA A 92 0.00 7.49 2.27
CA ALA A 92 -0.28 8.25 3.48
C ALA A 92 0.95 8.40 4.37
N LEU A 93 1.73 7.33 4.57
CA LEU A 93 2.95 7.36 5.38
C LEU A 93 4.03 8.25 4.76
N CYS A 94 4.26 8.14 3.45
CA CYS A 94 5.18 9.03 2.74
C CYS A 94 4.76 10.50 2.84
N THR A 95 3.45 10.79 2.82
CA THR A 95 2.94 12.15 3.02
C THR A 95 3.26 12.67 4.41
N GLN A 96 3.04 11.87 5.46
CA GLN A 96 3.36 12.24 6.84
C GLN A 96 4.86 12.49 7.03
N ILE A 97 5.71 11.57 6.54
CA ILE A 97 7.16 11.71 6.61
C ILE A 97 7.60 12.99 5.90
N MET A 98 7.15 13.21 4.65
CA MET A 98 7.48 14.42 3.89
C MET A 98 7.09 15.72 4.62
N VAL A 99 5.89 15.77 5.21
CA VAL A 99 5.41 16.96 5.93
C VAL A 99 6.24 17.20 7.19
N GLN A 100 6.48 16.16 7.99
CA GLN A 100 7.23 16.28 9.24
C GLN A 100 8.71 16.58 9.01
N SER A 101 9.32 16.00 7.97
CA SER A 101 10.72 16.30 7.62
C SER A 101 10.92 17.75 7.20
N ARG A 102 9.87 18.42 6.70
CA ARG A 102 9.92 19.84 6.29
C ARG A 102 9.61 20.83 7.41
N SER A 103 9.09 20.37 8.54
CA SER A 103 8.68 21.24 9.65
C SER A 103 9.82 21.56 10.64
N ASN A 104 11.07 21.21 10.32
CA ASN A 104 12.24 21.32 11.20
C ASN A 104 11.99 20.66 12.58
N PRO A 105 11.82 19.33 12.60
CA PRO A 105 11.38 18.59 13.77
C PRO A 105 12.39 18.62 14.92
N LEU A 106 11.90 18.67 16.15
CA LEU A 106 12.71 18.49 17.35
C LEU A 106 13.09 17.00 17.51
N ASN A 107 14.07 16.66 18.36
CA ASN A 107 14.59 15.28 18.51
C ASN A 107 13.49 14.21 18.67
N HIS A 108 12.46 14.46 19.49
CA HIS A 108 11.36 13.52 19.69
C HIS A 108 10.45 13.33 18.46
N GLU A 109 10.36 14.35 17.59
CA GLU A 109 9.64 14.28 16.33
C GLU A 109 10.48 13.55 15.27
N GLN A 110 11.81 13.64 15.34
CA GLN A 110 12.72 12.87 14.50
C GLN A 110 12.65 11.37 14.81
N ASP A 111 12.55 10.99 16.10
CA ASP A 111 12.30 9.59 16.49
C ASP A 111 10.95 9.08 15.94
N GLN A 112 9.92 9.94 15.94
CA GLN A 112 8.64 9.60 15.32
C GLN A 112 8.73 9.43 13.80
N ILE A 113 9.60 10.20 13.12
CA ILE A 113 9.88 10.01 11.69
C ILE A 113 10.54 8.65 11.47
N GLY A 114 11.56 8.29 12.28
CA GLY A 114 12.18 6.97 12.25
C GLY A 114 11.19 5.82 12.42
N ALA A 115 10.30 5.95 13.42
CA ALA A 115 9.22 4.97 13.63
C ALA A 115 8.26 4.88 12.43
N LYS A 116 7.97 6.00 11.75
CA LYS A 116 7.15 6.01 10.52
C LYS A 116 7.85 5.37 9.34
N VAL A 117 9.17 5.53 9.19
CA VAL A 117 9.96 4.85 8.14
C VAL A 117 9.93 3.33 8.36
N MET A 118 10.08 2.87 9.60
CA MET A 118 9.94 1.44 9.93
C MET A 118 8.54 0.91 9.65
N LEU A 119 7.50 1.69 9.93
CA LEU A 119 6.12 1.33 9.60
C LEU A 119 5.91 1.32 8.07
N LEU A 120 6.49 2.27 7.34
CA LEU A 120 6.45 2.36 5.89
C LEU A 120 7.04 1.11 5.25
N TYR A 121 8.17 0.60 5.74
CA TYR A 121 8.75 -0.66 5.29
C TYR A 121 7.74 -1.82 5.36
N ARG A 122 7.09 -2.00 6.52
CA ARG A 122 6.11 -3.08 6.74
C ARG A 122 4.88 -2.94 5.85
N GLN A 123 4.37 -1.71 5.69
CA GLN A 123 3.20 -1.46 4.85
C GLN A 123 3.53 -1.62 3.36
N ASN A 124 4.75 -1.26 2.94
CA ASN A 124 5.21 -1.49 1.59
C ASN A 124 5.39 -2.98 1.27
N ALA A 125 5.92 -3.77 2.20
CA ALA A 125 5.99 -5.23 2.04
C ALA A 125 4.60 -5.83 1.82
N ARG A 126 3.62 -5.42 2.64
CA ARG A 126 2.23 -5.85 2.48
C ARG A 126 1.59 -5.40 1.17
N ALA A 127 1.83 -4.15 0.75
CA ALA A 127 1.34 -3.65 -0.53
C ALA A 127 1.92 -4.46 -1.70
N ASN A 128 3.23 -4.74 -1.70
CA ASN A 128 3.88 -5.56 -2.73
C ASN A 128 3.31 -6.99 -2.78
N GLN A 129 3.04 -7.60 -1.62
CA GLN A 129 2.39 -8.92 -1.57
C GLN A 129 1.00 -8.90 -2.21
N LEU A 130 0.17 -7.90 -1.87
CA LEU A 130 -1.17 -7.76 -2.45
C LEU A 130 -1.11 -7.50 -3.97
N LEU A 131 -0.19 -6.65 -4.44
CA LEU A 131 0.02 -6.40 -5.87
C LEU A 131 0.42 -7.68 -6.61
N GLN A 132 1.28 -8.51 -6.03
CA GLN A 132 1.64 -9.81 -6.59
C GLN A 132 0.44 -10.77 -6.64
N GLN A 133 -0.40 -10.79 -5.60
CA GLN A 133 -1.64 -11.58 -5.60
C GLN A 133 -2.60 -11.12 -6.70
N VAL A 134 -2.73 -9.81 -6.93
CA VAL A 134 -3.52 -9.27 -8.04
C VAL A 134 -3.00 -9.77 -9.39
N LEU A 135 -1.69 -9.74 -9.63
CA LEU A 135 -1.11 -10.29 -10.85
C LEU A 135 -1.36 -11.80 -11.00
N ALA A 136 -1.15 -12.55 -9.92
CA ALA A 136 -1.36 -14.00 -9.92
C ALA A 136 -2.82 -14.37 -10.23
N SER A 137 -3.77 -13.65 -9.64
CA SER A 137 -5.21 -13.87 -9.86
C SER A 137 -5.65 -13.59 -11.29
N ARG A 138 -4.96 -12.70 -12.01
CA ARG A 138 -5.28 -12.31 -13.38
C ARG A 138 -4.65 -13.24 -14.43
N ARG A 139 -3.47 -13.79 -14.15
CA ARG A 139 -2.81 -14.79 -15.03
C ARG A 139 -3.50 -16.14 -15.07
N GLY A 140 -4.35 -16.44 -14.08
CA GLY A 140 -5.12 -17.68 -13.99
C GLY A 140 -6.53 -17.61 -14.59
N GLN A 141 -6.91 -16.46 -15.15
CA GLN A 141 -8.17 -16.23 -15.88
C GLN A 141 -7.92 -16.27 -17.38
#